data_AF-A0A1V9YLP0-F1
#
_entry.id   AF-A0A1V9YLP0-F1
#
_cell.length_a   1.000
_cell.length_b   1.000
_cell.length_c   1.000
_cell.angle_alpha   90.00
_cell.angle_beta   90.00
_cell.angle_gamma   90.00
#
_symmetry.space_group_name_H-M   'P 1'
#
loop_
_entity.id
_entity.type
_entity.pdbx_description
1 polymer ?
#
loop_
_entity_poly.entity_id
_entity_poly.type
_entity_poly.pdbx_seq_one_letter_code
_entity_poly.pdbx_strand_id
1 'polypeptide(L)'
;MRDLWLMAVAAASTAACRIQGSDTGQCQTPDEFLQYMPFCGPLLQYTACVPMAQTLWYNHSVKSKDLFLSQMYQKLVMQRELFEQDLSLSDAKRDEWGNDGEIVPRFTENRDCQDAFRNFMCWLNFPRCDDAGVSLIMCRSVCENYFKACMQHKDLWRCGDPEFVNGYSPEVSTYANNSGVLQYYRFPYPGSPFRTNAFSSDGTQALPVCTPSLLNGAQSFNPLNNLAWLYTAMILPMAWIIYG
;
A
#
# COMPACT_ATOMS: atom_id res chain seq x y z
N MET A 1 20.49 31.48 -50.82
CA MET A 1 21.01 30.90 -49.56
C MET A 1 19.84 30.88 -48.60
N ARG A 2 19.31 29.69 -48.33
CA ARG A 2 18.02 29.47 -47.67
C ARG A 2 18.33 28.76 -46.35
N ASP A 3 18.17 29.48 -45.25
CA ASP A 3 18.50 29.02 -43.91
C ASP A 3 17.65 27.82 -43.51
N LEU A 4 18.32 26.69 -43.27
CA LEU A 4 17.74 25.45 -42.82
C LEU A 4 17.70 25.47 -41.29
N TRP A 5 16.58 25.88 -40.71
CA TRP A 5 16.32 25.76 -39.28
C TRP A 5 16.10 24.29 -38.92
N LEU A 6 17.13 23.65 -38.40
CA LEU A 6 17.05 22.35 -37.74
C LEU A 6 16.29 22.51 -36.41
N MET A 7 15.00 22.23 -36.42
CA MET A 7 14.21 22.03 -35.21
C MET A 7 14.69 20.73 -34.54
N ALA A 8 15.57 20.85 -33.57
CA ALA A 8 15.88 19.76 -32.65
C ALA A 8 14.63 19.50 -31.80
N VAL A 9 13.81 18.53 -32.22
CA VAL A 9 12.81 17.93 -31.35
C VAL A 9 13.59 17.19 -30.28
N ALA A 10 13.76 17.82 -29.12
CA ALA A 10 14.14 17.12 -27.91
C ALA A 10 13.00 16.13 -27.63
N ALA A 11 13.20 14.87 -28.03
CA ALA A 11 12.36 13.77 -27.56
C ALA A 11 12.62 13.66 -26.06
N ALA A 12 11.82 14.38 -25.26
CA ALA A 12 11.63 14.03 -23.88
C ALA A 12 11.06 12.62 -23.90
N SER A 13 11.93 11.61 -23.76
CA SER A 13 11.52 10.25 -23.45
C SER A 13 10.88 10.31 -22.06
N THR A 14 9.61 10.69 -22.01
CA THR A 14 8.78 10.56 -20.82
C THR A 14 8.56 9.06 -20.63
N ALA A 15 9.49 8.42 -19.92
CA ALA A 15 9.29 7.06 -19.45
C ALA A 15 8.05 7.11 -18.54
N ALA A 16 6.92 6.62 -19.04
CA ALA A 16 5.73 6.44 -18.23
C ALA A 16 6.02 5.31 -17.23
N CYS A 17 5.80 5.57 -15.95
CA CYS A 17 5.94 4.53 -14.94
C CYS A 17 4.70 3.62 -14.97
N ARG A 18 4.86 2.38 -14.51
CA ARG A 18 3.81 1.36 -14.56
C ARG A 18 2.94 1.39 -13.33
N ILE A 19 1.63 1.47 -13.55
CA ILE A 19 0.61 1.23 -12.51
C ILE A 19 -0.04 -0.11 -12.87
N GLN A 20 0.08 -1.10 -11.98
CA GLN A 20 -0.47 -2.45 -12.19
C GLN A 20 -0.02 -3.10 -13.52
N GLY A 21 1.21 -2.82 -13.95
CA GLY A 21 1.79 -3.36 -15.19
C GLY A 21 1.53 -2.54 -16.45
N SER A 22 0.69 -1.50 -16.39
CA SER A 22 0.36 -0.64 -17.53
C SER A 22 1.10 0.69 -17.48
N ASP A 23 1.72 1.10 -18.61
CA ASP A 23 2.47 2.36 -18.79
C ASP A 23 1.53 3.57 -18.82
N THR A 24 0.92 3.89 -17.68
CA THR A 24 -0.16 4.90 -17.54
C THR A 24 0.11 5.94 -16.45
N GLY A 25 1.29 5.87 -15.82
CA GLY A 25 1.69 6.76 -14.74
C GLY A 25 2.84 7.69 -15.11
N GLN A 26 3.07 8.66 -14.25
CA GLN A 26 4.26 9.51 -14.22
C GLN A 26 4.81 9.57 -12.80
N CYS A 27 6.13 9.63 -12.67
CA CYS A 27 6.77 9.79 -11.36
C CYS A 27 6.63 11.25 -10.90
N GLN A 28 6.06 11.45 -9.72
CA GLN A 28 5.88 12.75 -9.09
C GLN A 28 6.44 12.73 -7.67
N THR A 29 6.95 13.87 -7.20
CA THR A 29 7.40 14.02 -5.81
C THR A 29 6.23 14.28 -4.87
N PRO A 30 6.37 14.00 -3.56
CA PRO A 30 5.30 14.27 -2.60
C PRO A 30 4.73 15.69 -2.66
N ASP A 31 5.58 16.70 -2.85
CA ASP A 31 5.15 18.10 -2.93
C ASP A 31 4.13 18.36 -4.06
N GLU A 32 4.19 17.59 -5.15
CA GLU A 32 3.30 17.74 -6.31
C GLU A 32 1.94 17.07 -6.09
N PHE A 33 1.94 15.84 -5.54
CA PHE A 33 0.73 15.02 -5.46
C PHE A 33 -0.02 15.13 -4.13
N LEU A 34 0.62 15.54 -3.02
CA LEU A 34 0.02 15.53 -1.69
C LEU A 34 -1.25 16.37 -1.59
N GLN A 35 -1.30 17.51 -2.29
CA GLN A 35 -2.48 18.38 -2.36
C GLN A 35 -3.73 17.69 -2.97
N TYR A 36 -3.53 16.62 -3.74
CA TYR A 36 -4.59 15.88 -4.42
C TYR A 36 -4.87 14.52 -3.79
N MET A 37 -4.07 14.09 -2.81
CA MET A 37 -4.05 12.71 -2.31
C MET A 37 -4.24 12.64 -0.77
N PRO A 38 -5.38 13.06 -0.21
CA PRO A 38 -5.60 13.04 1.23
C PRO A 38 -5.60 11.63 1.84
N PHE A 39 -5.98 10.58 1.09
CA PHE A 39 -6.13 9.24 1.64
C PHE A 39 -4.81 8.45 1.62
N CYS A 40 -4.14 8.29 0.49
CA CYS A 40 -2.88 7.55 0.40
C CYS A 40 -1.64 8.44 0.60
N GLY A 41 -1.72 9.74 0.32
CA GLY A 41 -0.58 10.65 0.27
C GLY A 41 0.29 10.66 1.53
N PRO A 42 -0.27 10.70 2.76
CA PRO A 42 0.51 10.65 4.00
C PRO A 42 1.40 9.41 4.16
N LEU A 43 1.15 8.34 3.40
CA LEU A 43 1.93 7.10 3.41
C LEU A 43 3.06 7.09 2.38
N LEU A 44 3.03 8.01 1.40
CA LEU A 44 3.94 8.04 0.27
C LEU A 44 5.08 9.03 0.54
N GLN A 45 6.05 8.62 1.36
CA GLN A 45 7.24 9.42 1.68
C GLN A 45 8.34 9.32 0.60
N TYR A 46 7.94 9.13 -0.65
CA TYR A 46 8.84 8.84 -1.77
C TYR A 46 8.26 9.35 -3.08
N THR A 47 9.11 9.49 -4.11
CA THR A 47 8.66 9.75 -5.48
C THR A 47 7.79 8.59 -5.95
N ALA A 48 6.51 8.85 -6.18
CA ALA A 48 5.52 7.83 -6.46
C ALA A 48 5.09 7.88 -7.93
N CYS A 49 4.79 6.72 -8.49
CA CYS A 49 4.15 6.59 -9.77
C CYS A 49 2.65 6.87 -9.62
N VAL A 50 2.20 7.98 -10.19
CA VAL A 50 0.81 8.44 -10.09
C VAL A 50 0.17 8.54 -11.47
N PRO A 51 -1.18 8.45 -11.58
CA PRO A 51 -1.86 8.52 -12.88
C PRO A 51 -1.52 9.80 -13.64
N MET A 52 -1.11 9.65 -14.89
CA MET A 52 -0.88 10.78 -15.80
C MET A 52 -2.22 11.35 -16.27
N ALA A 53 -2.49 12.62 -15.98
CA ALA A 53 -3.71 13.27 -16.44
C ALA A 53 -3.75 13.28 -17.99
N GLN A 54 -4.89 12.87 -18.55
CA GLN A 54 -5.06 12.76 -19.99
C GLN A 54 -6.41 13.32 -20.43
N THR A 55 -6.45 13.88 -21.63
CA THR A 55 -7.65 14.56 -22.18
C THR A 55 -8.77 13.59 -22.51
N LEU A 56 -8.44 12.36 -22.92
CA LEU A 56 -9.43 11.35 -23.31
C LEU A 56 -10.14 10.72 -22.10
N TRP A 57 -9.43 10.60 -20.96
CA TRP A 57 -9.96 10.04 -19.72
C TRP A 57 -9.70 10.98 -18.55
N TYR A 58 -10.59 11.95 -18.37
CA TYR A 58 -10.50 12.97 -17.31
C TYR A 58 -10.49 12.38 -15.88
N ASN A 59 -11.04 11.17 -15.71
CA ASN A 59 -11.02 10.45 -14.44
C ASN A 59 -9.70 9.69 -14.18
N HIS A 60 -8.74 9.71 -15.10
CA HIS A 60 -7.41 9.15 -14.88
C HIS A 60 -6.48 10.21 -14.28
N SER A 61 -6.69 10.52 -13.01
CA SER A 61 -5.95 11.56 -12.27
C SER A 61 -5.56 11.07 -10.89
N VAL A 62 -4.60 11.75 -10.26
CA VAL A 62 -4.18 11.49 -8.87
C VAL A 62 -5.37 11.53 -7.92
N LYS A 63 -6.16 12.61 -7.99
CA LYS A 63 -7.30 12.86 -7.11
C LYS A 63 -8.39 11.79 -7.23
N SER A 64 -8.76 11.44 -8.46
CA SER A 64 -9.82 10.46 -8.71
C SER A 64 -9.39 9.05 -8.30
N LYS A 65 -8.12 8.68 -8.52
CA LYS A 65 -7.56 7.40 -8.07
C LYS A 65 -7.52 7.32 -6.55
N ASP A 66 -7.06 8.36 -5.86
CA ASP A 66 -7.03 8.40 -4.39
C ASP A 66 -8.45 8.32 -3.78
N LEU A 67 -9.41 9.06 -4.35
CA LEU A 67 -10.80 9.00 -3.94
C LEU A 67 -11.39 7.60 -4.14
N PHE A 68 -11.12 6.96 -5.29
CA PHE A 68 -11.55 5.59 -5.55
C PHE A 68 -10.99 4.63 -4.49
N LEU A 69 -9.70 4.74 -4.14
CA LEU A 69 -9.10 3.88 -3.13
C LEU A 69 -9.68 4.11 -1.74
N SER A 70 -9.95 5.36 -1.37
CA SER A 70 -10.63 5.70 -0.10
C SER A 70 -12.01 5.06 -0.02
N GLN A 71 -12.82 5.21 -1.07
CA GLN A 71 -14.17 4.64 -1.13
C GLN A 71 -14.14 3.11 -1.14
N MET A 72 -13.21 2.51 -1.90
CA MET A 72 -13.06 1.06 -1.95
C MET A 72 -12.60 0.50 -0.60
N TYR A 73 -11.64 1.16 0.05
CA TYR A 73 -11.18 0.82 1.39
C TYR A 73 -12.34 0.85 2.39
N GLN A 74 -13.08 1.96 2.46
CA GLN A 74 -14.21 2.10 3.37
C GLN A 74 -15.27 1.02 3.13
N LYS A 75 -15.62 0.78 1.86
CA LYS A 75 -16.59 -0.26 1.50
C LYS A 75 -16.14 -1.65 1.94
N LEU A 76 -14.87 -2.00 1.71
CA LEU A 76 -14.34 -3.32 2.06
C LEU A 76 -14.22 -3.53 3.57
N VAL A 77 -13.75 -2.51 4.32
CA VAL A 77 -13.68 -2.57 5.78
C VAL A 77 -15.07 -2.70 6.38
N MET A 78 -16.01 -1.84 5.98
CA MET A 78 -17.40 -1.89 6.45
C MET A 78 -18.06 -3.23 6.13
N GLN A 79 -17.87 -3.75 4.92
CA GLN A 79 -18.40 -5.06 4.55
C GLN A 79 -17.85 -6.17 5.45
N ARG A 80 -16.56 -6.12 5.81
CA ARG A 80 -15.96 -7.11 6.71
C ARG A 80 -16.48 -6.99 8.13
N GLU A 81 -16.56 -5.78 8.68
CA GLU A 81 -17.12 -5.52 10.01
C GLU A 81 -18.58 -6.01 10.11
N LEU A 82 -19.39 -5.82 9.06
CA LEU A 82 -20.77 -6.33 9.02
C LEU A 82 -20.85 -7.86 9.05
N PHE A 83 -19.95 -8.56 8.35
CA PHE A 83 -19.89 -10.03 8.44
C PHE A 83 -19.39 -10.50 9.80
N GLU A 84 -18.45 -9.77 10.40
CA GLU A 84 -17.91 -10.09 11.72
C GLU A 84 -18.95 -9.93 12.84
N GLN A 85 -19.97 -9.10 12.62
CA GLN A 85 -21.06 -8.82 13.56
C GLN A 85 -22.36 -9.58 13.23
N ASP A 86 -22.32 -10.53 12.30
CA ASP A 86 -23.52 -11.28 11.88
C ASP A 86 -23.98 -12.25 12.99
N LEU A 87 -25.03 -11.85 13.69
CA LEU A 87 -25.64 -12.63 14.78
C LEU A 87 -26.16 -13.99 14.29
N SER A 88 -26.58 -14.12 13.03
CA SER A 88 -27.11 -15.39 12.52
C SER A 88 -26.04 -16.46 12.40
N LEU A 89 -24.83 -16.09 11.98
CA LEU A 89 -23.67 -16.97 11.94
C LEU A 89 -23.20 -17.33 13.36
N SER A 90 -23.15 -16.32 14.25
CA SER A 90 -22.80 -16.51 15.65
C SER A 90 -23.76 -17.46 16.37
N ASP A 91 -25.08 -17.26 16.23
CA ASP A 91 -26.11 -18.10 16.84
C ASP A 91 -26.07 -19.54 16.30
N ALA A 92 -25.74 -19.70 15.02
CA ALA A 92 -25.56 -20.99 14.38
C ALA A 92 -24.24 -21.70 14.76
N LYS A 93 -23.36 -21.05 15.55
CA LYS A 93 -21.99 -21.51 15.85
C LYS A 93 -21.21 -21.84 14.58
N ARG A 94 -21.30 -20.96 13.59
CA ARG A 94 -20.58 -21.06 12.33
C ARG A 94 -19.57 -19.95 12.17
N ASP A 95 -18.42 -20.31 11.60
CA ASP A 95 -17.40 -19.35 11.18
C ASP A 95 -17.81 -18.60 9.90
N GLU A 96 -16.98 -17.63 9.50
CA GLU A 96 -17.17 -16.83 8.28
C GLU A 96 -17.10 -17.63 6.96
N TRP A 97 -16.78 -18.92 7.01
CA TRP A 97 -16.76 -19.84 5.87
C TRP A 97 -17.90 -20.87 5.92
N GLY A 98 -18.72 -20.84 6.98
CA GLY A 98 -19.86 -21.73 7.18
C GLY A 98 -19.52 -23.08 7.83
N ASN A 99 -18.29 -23.27 8.34
CA ASN A 99 -17.94 -24.45 9.14
C ASN A 99 -18.32 -24.23 10.61
N ASP A 100 -18.33 -25.30 11.41
CA ASP A 100 -18.53 -25.21 12.85
C ASP A 100 -17.39 -24.39 13.49
N GLY A 101 -17.72 -23.32 14.20
CA GLY A 101 -16.73 -22.42 14.77
C GLY A 101 -17.30 -21.08 15.24
N GLU A 102 -16.40 -20.18 15.65
CA GLU A 102 -16.72 -18.80 16.00
C GLU A 102 -16.13 -17.85 14.97
N ILE A 103 -16.84 -16.76 14.71
CA ILE A 103 -16.36 -15.71 13.81
C ILE A 103 -15.16 -15.03 14.46
N VAL A 104 -14.04 -14.96 13.74
CA VAL A 104 -12.84 -14.28 14.25
C VAL A 104 -12.87 -12.81 13.81
N PRO A 105 -13.06 -11.84 14.73
CA PRO A 105 -13.02 -10.43 14.38
C PRO A 105 -11.61 -10.03 14.00
N ARG A 106 -11.44 -9.54 12.77
CA ARG A 106 -10.14 -9.12 12.22
C ARG A 106 -10.11 -7.65 11.86
N PHE A 107 -11.24 -7.09 11.43
CA PHE A 107 -11.38 -5.69 11.09
C PHE A 107 -12.07 -4.90 12.19
N THR A 108 -13.04 -5.51 12.88
CA THR A 108 -13.75 -4.90 14.00
C THR A 108 -12.77 -4.60 15.14
N GLU A 109 -12.68 -3.33 15.53
CA GLU A 109 -11.80 -2.82 16.60
C GLU A 109 -10.28 -3.09 16.43
N ASN A 110 -9.85 -3.61 15.28
CA ASN A 110 -8.44 -3.87 15.00
C ASN A 110 -7.87 -2.82 14.04
N ARG A 111 -7.39 -1.73 14.63
CA ARG A 111 -6.81 -0.61 13.88
C ARG A 111 -5.57 -1.01 13.09
N ASP A 112 -4.76 -1.93 13.63
CA ASP A 112 -3.53 -2.39 12.97
C ASP A 112 -3.84 -3.13 11.66
N CYS A 113 -4.85 -3.99 11.64
CA CYS A 113 -5.31 -4.64 10.40
C CYS A 113 -5.83 -3.64 9.38
N GLN A 114 -6.66 -2.69 9.83
CA GLN A 114 -7.21 -1.62 9.00
C GLN A 114 -6.09 -0.77 8.36
N ASP A 115 -5.12 -0.33 9.15
CA ASP A 115 -3.99 0.47 8.68
C ASP A 115 -3.06 -0.35 7.78
N ALA A 116 -2.80 -1.63 8.10
CA ALA A 116 -2.01 -2.51 7.24
C ALA A 116 -2.70 -2.77 5.88
N PHE A 117 -4.03 -2.90 5.87
CA PHE A 117 -4.81 -3.04 4.64
C PHE A 117 -4.79 -1.75 3.80
N ARG A 118 -4.92 -0.58 4.44
CA ARG A 118 -4.75 0.72 3.78
C ARG A 118 -3.36 0.84 3.16
N ASN A 119 -2.31 0.51 3.91
CA ASN A 119 -0.93 0.55 3.43
C ASN A 119 -0.73 -0.36 2.21
N PHE A 120 -1.24 -1.60 2.27
CA PHE A 120 -1.21 -2.55 1.15
C PHE A 120 -1.90 -1.96 -0.09
N MET A 121 -3.13 -1.44 0.06
CA MET A 121 -3.90 -0.86 -1.04
C MET A 121 -3.20 0.35 -1.67
N CYS A 122 -2.65 1.24 -0.85
CA CYS A 122 -1.98 2.45 -1.31
C CYS A 122 -0.66 2.14 -2.03
N TRP A 123 0.22 1.32 -1.44
CA TRP A 123 1.52 0.98 -2.04
C TRP A 123 1.38 0.12 -3.30
N LEU A 124 0.32 -0.70 -3.40
CA LEU A 124 -0.01 -1.42 -4.63
C LEU A 124 -0.39 -0.48 -5.79
N ASN A 125 -1.09 0.62 -5.49
CA ASN A 125 -1.63 1.53 -6.51
C ASN A 125 -0.73 2.72 -6.82
N PHE A 126 0.17 3.08 -5.90
CA PHE A 126 1.14 4.16 -6.04
C PHE A 126 2.56 3.64 -5.75
N PRO A 127 3.10 2.81 -6.67
CA PRO A 127 4.43 2.23 -6.49
C PRO A 127 5.51 3.32 -6.47
N ARG A 128 6.57 3.09 -5.71
CA ARG A 128 7.76 3.93 -5.69
C ARG A 128 8.40 3.95 -7.07
N CYS A 129 8.88 5.11 -7.52
CA CYS A 129 9.78 5.21 -8.65
C CYS A 129 11.24 5.15 -8.21
N ASP A 130 12.07 4.49 -9.01
CA ASP A 130 13.53 4.62 -8.91
C ASP A 130 14.04 5.88 -9.63
N ASP A 131 15.35 6.08 -9.59
CA ASP A 131 16.01 7.24 -10.21
C ASP A 131 15.92 7.24 -11.74
N ALA A 132 15.59 6.08 -12.35
CA ALA A 132 15.34 5.96 -13.79
C ALA A 132 13.88 6.26 -14.17
N GLY A 133 13.02 6.60 -13.20
CA GLY A 133 11.60 6.83 -13.42
C GLY A 133 10.79 5.55 -13.63
N VAL A 134 11.34 4.39 -13.28
CA VAL A 134 10.67 3.10 -13.38
C VAL A 134 9.99 2.79 -12.05
N SER A 135 8.73 2.35 -12.11
CA SER A 135 8.02 1.93 -10.91
C SER A 135 8.52 0.58 -10.39
N LEU A 136 8.66 0.49 -9.08
CA LEU A 136 9.15 -0.70 -8.39
C LEU A 136 7.99 -1.59 -7.94
N ILE A 137 8.19 -2.90 -8.06
CA ILE A 137 7.28 -3.92 -7.53
C ILE A 137 7.14 -3.85 -6.01
N MET A 138 6.08 -4.42 -5.46
CA MET A 138 5.79 -4.33 -4.03
C MET A 138 6.76 -5.18 -3.19
N CYS A 139 7.10 -4.69 -2.00
CA CYS A 139 7.93 -5.43 -1.06
C CYS A 139 7.14 -6.57 -0.42
N ARG A 140 7.77 -7.74 -0.26
CA ARG A 140 7.16 -8.94 0.36
C ARG A 140 6.63 -8.66 1.77
N SER A 141 7.38 -7.86 2.52
CA SER A 141 7.01 -7.45 3.88
C SER A 141 5.67 -6.71 3.96
N VAL A 142 5.24 -6.02 2.90
CA VAL A 142 3.93 -5.34 2.87
C VAL A 142 2.81 -6.37 2.90
N CYS A 143 2.91 -7.39 2.04
CA CYS A 143 1.96 -8.49 2.00
C CYS A 143 1.95 -9.24 3.33
N GLU A 144 3.13 -9.63 3.83
CA GLU A 144 3.25 -10.34 5.11
C GLU A 144 2.70 -9.53 6.28
N ASN A 145 2.97 -8.21 6.33
CA ASN A 145 2.45 -7.34 7.38
C ASN A 145 0.93 -7.24 7.35
N TYR A 146 0.31 -7.15 6.17
CA TYR A 146 -1.14 -7.17 6.03
C TYR A 146 -1.75 -8.45 6.61
N PHE A 147 -1.27 -9.62 6.17
CA PHE A 147 -1.79 -10.89 6.67
C PHE A 147 -1.53 -11.07 8.18
N LYS A 148 -0.37 -10.62 8.68
CA LYS A 148 -0.01 -10.69 10.09
C LYS A 148 -0.89 -9.79 10.96
N ALA A 149 -1.05 -8.51 10.60
CA ALA A 149 -1.84 -7.55 11.35
C ALA A 149 -3.33 -7.94 11.40
N CYS A 150 -3.82 -8.56 10.32
CA CYS A 150 -5.17 -9.09 10.24
C CYS A 150 -5.32 -10.52 10.77
N MET A 151 -4.30 -11.07 11.46
CA MET A 151 -4.35 -12.39 12.11
C MET A 151 -4.81 -13.52 11.17
N GLN A 152 -4.44 -13.43 9.90
CA GLN A 152 -4.79 -14.45 8.92
C GLN A 152 -3.92 -15.69 9.11
N HIS A 153 -4.52 -16.87 8.99
CA HIS A 153 -3.78 -18.11 9.12
C HIS A 153 -2.71 -18.23 8.01
N LYS A 154 -1.56 -18.82 8.34
CA LYS A 154 -0.35 -18.76 7.48
C LYS A 154 -0.52 -19.47 6.14
N ASP A 155 -1.40 -20.46 6.07
CA ASP A 155 -1.77 -21.17 4.84
C ASP A 155 -2.57 -20.30 3.85
N LEU A 156 -3.13 -19.17 4.29
CA LEU A 156 -3.81 -18.18 3.45
C LEU A 156 -2.86 -17.10 2.94
N TRP A 157 -1.63 -17.04 3.47
CA TRP A 157 -0.67 -16.03 3.05
C TRP A 157 -0.27 -16.31 1.60
N ARG A 158 -0.39 -15.29 0.76
CA ARG A 158 -0.06 -15.37 -0.67
C ARG A 158 1.06 -14.40 -1.01
N CYS A 159 2.06 -14.37 -0.15
CA CYS A 159 3.22 -13.49 -0.23
C CYS A 159 4.49 -14.23 -0.66
N GLY A 160 4.39 -15.51 -0.99
CA GLY A 160 5.50 -16.39 -1.36
C GLY A 160 5.91 -16.25 -2.82
N ASP A 161 6.45 -17.32 -3.40
CA ASP A 161 7.08 -17.23 -4.72
C ASP A 161 6.08 -17.47 -5.86
N PRO A 162 6.21 -16.74 -6.99
CA PRO A 162 5.28 -16.89 -8.12
C PRO A 162 5.25 -18.31 -8.70
N GLU A 163 6.34 -19.08 -8.58
CA GLU A 163 6.40 -20.49 -9.01
C GLU A 163 5.40 -21.38 -8.27
N PHE A 164 5.03 -21.01 -7.04
CA PHE A 164 4.01 -21.69 -6.24
C PHE A 164 2.71 -20.88 -6.17
N VAL A 165 2.45 -20.03 -7.18
CA VAL A 165 1.31 -19.11 -7.22
C VAL A 165 1.24 -18.25 -5.95
N ASN A 166 2.41 -17.81 -5.47
CA ASN A 166 2.63 -17.03 -4.25
C ASN A 166 2.44 -17.80 -2.93
N GLY A 167 2.40 -19.14 -2.96
CA GLY A 167 2.58 -19.98 -1.77
C GLY A 167 4.04 -19.97 -1.28
N TYR A 168 4.25 -20.31 -0.01
CA TYR A 168 5.60 -20.59 0.53
C TYR A 168 6.10 -22.00 0.21
N SER A 169 5.20 -22.85 -0.27
CA SER A 169 5.46 -24.21 -0.73
C SER A 169 4.50 -24.50 -1.89
N PRO A 170 4.82 -25.46 -2.77
CA PRO A 170 3.88 -25.95 -3.75
C PRO A 170 2.56 -26.34 -3.07
N GLU A 171 1.45 -25.82 -3.57
CA GLU A 171 0.14 -26.34 -3.20
C GLU A 171 0.04 -27.78 -3.73
N VAL A 172 -0.67 -28.66 -3.02
CA VAL A 172 -1.00 -29.99 -3.51
C VAL A 172 -2.40 -29.92 -4.08
N SER A 173 -2.53 -29.99 -5.41
CA SER A 173 -3.86 -29.99 -6.02
C SER A 173 -4.61 -31.27 -5.64
N THR A 174 -5.85 -31.12 -5.20
CA THR A 174 -6.78 -32.23 -4.94
C THR A 174 -7.70 -32.51 -6.12
N TYR A 175 -7.57 -31.75 -7.22
CA TYR A 175 -8.46 -31.83 -8.38
C TYR A 175 -7.66 -32.07 -9.68
N ALA A 176 -7.89 -33.21 -10.31
CA ALA A 176 -7.37 -33.51 -11.63
C ALA A 176 -8.43 -33.21 -12.70
N ASN A 177 -8.02 -32.67 -13.84
CA ASN A 177 -8.90 -32.57 -15.00
C ASN A 177 -9.20 -33.96 -15.61
N ASN A 178 -10.05 -33.99 -16.64
CA ASN A 178 -10.40 -35.22 -17.37
C ASN A 178 -9.20 -35.96 -17.99
N SER A 179 -8.01 -35.35 -18.03
CA SER A 179 -6.76 -35.94 -18.52
C SER A 179 -5.82 -36.40 -17.41
N GLY A 180 -6.27 -36.38 -16.15
CA GLY A 180 -5.46 -36.76 -14.99
C GLY A 180 -4.41 -35.72 -14.59
N VAL A 181 -4.42 -34.52 -15.21
CA VAL A 181 -3.50 -33.43 -14.88
C VAL A 181 -4.06 -32.64 -13.71
N LEU A 182 -3.28 -32.56 -12.63
CA LEU A 182 -3.58 -31.73 -11.47
C LEU A 182 -3.74 -30.26 -11.88
N GLN A 183 -4.88 -29.66 -11.53
CA GLN A 183 -5.17 -28.26 -11.83
C GLN A 183 -4.99 -27.38 -10.60
N TYR A 184 -4.31 -26.25 -10.79
CA TYR A 184 -4.17 -25.19 -9.81
C TYR A 184 -4.95 -23.98 -10.30
N TYR A 185 -6.16 -23.77 -9.77
CA TYR A 185 -7.03 -22.65 -10.17
C TYR A 185 -6.76 -21.40 -9.34
N ARG A 186 -5.57 -20.82 -9.44
CA ARG A 186 -5.25 -19.57 -8.72
C ARG A 186 -4.57 -18.55 -9.64
N PHE A 187 -5.07 -17.33 -9.60
CA PHE A 187 -4.46 -16.16 -10.25
C PHE A 187 -3.38 -15.57 -9.33
N PRO A 188 -2.33 -14.91 -9.88
CA PRO A 188 -1.35 -14.22 -9.05
C PRO A 188 -2.00 -13.26 -8.05
N TYR A 189 -1.48 -13.24 -6.81
CA TYR A 189 -2.00 -12.35 -5.77
C TYR A 189 -1.71 -10.89 -6.13
N PRO A 190 -2.59 -9.92 -5.80
CA PRO A 190 -2.34 -8.51 -6.12
C PRO A 190 -1.00 -8.02 -5.59
N GLY A 191 -0.20 -7.44 -6.49
CA GLY A 191 1.15 -6.96 -6.19
C GLY A 191 2.26 -8.01 -6.34
N SER A 192 1.92 -9.25 -6.66
CA SER A 192 2.88 -10.26 -7.12
C SER A 192 3.45 -9.87 -8.49
N PRO A 193 4.76 -10.09 -8.75
CA PRO A 193 5.74 -10.69 -7.85
C PRO A 193 6.20 -9.73 -6.75
N PHE A 194 6.49 -10.30 -5.57
CA PHE A 194 7.06 -9.55 -4.46
C PHE A 194 8.58 -9.58 -4.46
N ARG A 195 9.20 -8.53 -3.95
CA ARG A 195 10.65 -8.48 -3.72
C ARG A 195 10.98 -8.28 -2.26
N THR A 196 12.07 -8.89 -1.79
CA THR A 196 12.56 -8.69 -0.42
C THR A 196 13.18 -7.29 -0.28
N ASN A 197 12.96 -6.63 0.86
CA ASN A 197 13.64 -5.37 1.18
C ASN A 197 15.16 -5.58 1.19
N ALA A 198 15.89 -4.54 0.80
CA ALA A 198 17.34 -4.50 0.92
C ALA A 198 17.74 -3.27 1.75
N PHE A 199 18.84 -3.39 2.48
CA PHE A 199 19.37 -2.35 3.34
C PHE A 199 20.85 -2.13 3.02
N SER A 200 21.35 -0.94 3.35
CA SER A 200 22.78 -0.61 3.27
C SER A 200 23.60 -1.59 4.11
N SER A 201 24.91 -1.70 3.84
CA SER A 201 25.79 -2.65 4.52
C SER A 201 25.87 -2.45 6.04
N ASP A 202 25.65 -1.23 6.51
CA ASP A 202 25.56 -0.85 7.92
C ASP A 202 24.14 -0.99 8.50
N GLY A 203 23.14 -1.35 7.68
CA GLY A 203 21.76 -1.59 8.08
C GLY A 203 20.98 -0.32 8.44
N THR A 204 21.53 0.87 8.20
CA THR A 204 20.93 2.15 8.63
C THR A 204 20.03 2.78 7.59
N GLN A 205 20.07 2.33 6.33
CA GLN A 205 19.28 2.89 5.23
C GLN A 205 18.58 1.79 4.44
N ALA A 206 17.31 2.00 4.10
CA ALA A 206 16.58 1.13 3.19
C ALA A 206 16.93 1.48 1.74
N LEU A 207 17.35 0.48 0.97
CA LEU A 207 17.65 0.63 -0.45
C LEU A 207 16.34 0.58 -1.25
N PRO A 208 16.14 1.45 -2.25
CA PRO A 208 14.91 1.53 -3.03
C PRO A 208 14.82 0.37 -4.05
N VAL A 209 14.62 -0.85 -3.56
CA VAL A 209 14.52 -2.04 -4.42
C VAL A 209 13.08 -2.46 -4.70
N CYS A 210 12.14 -2.06 -3.85
CA CYS A 210 10.72 -2.38 -3.93
C CYS A 210 9.85 -1.28 -3.29
N THR A 211 8.53 -1.38 -3.38
CA THR A 211 7.60 -0.43 -2.76
C THR A 211 7.09 -0.95 -1.40
N PRO A 212 7.27 -0.21 -0.28
CA PRO A 212 7.80 1.14 -0.19
C PRO A 212 9.31 1.22 0.11
N SER A 213 10.00 0.11 0.42
CA SER A 213 11.40 0.08 0.92
C SER A 213 11.63 1.07 2.06
N LEU A 214 10.96 0.86 3.19
CA LEU A 214 11.08 1.72 4.38
C LEU A 214 11.98 1.05 5.43
N LEU A 215 12.83 1.86 6.08
CA LEU A 215 13.59 1.43 7.24
C LEU A 215 12.65 1.39 8.45
N ASN A 216 12.44 0.21 9.02
CA ASN A 216 11.73 -0.03 10.28
C ASN A 216 10.37 0.71 10.45
N GLY A 217 9.30 0.08 9.98
CA GLY A 217 7.94 0.37 10.40
C GLY A 217 7.69 -0.04 11.85
N ALA A 218 8.10 0.80 12.80
CA ALA A 218 7.59 0.90 14.17
C ALA A 218 8.23 2.12 14.87
N GLN A 219 7.93 3.34 14.41
CA GLN A 219 8.05 4.48 15.33
C GLN A 219 6.74 4.55 16.12
N SER A 220 6.78 4.14 17.39
CA SER A 220 5.69 4.46 18.31
C SER A 220 5.54 5.97 18.33
N PHE A 221 4.42 6.49 17.84
CA PHE A 221 4.03 7.86 18.15
C PHE A 221 3.91 7.95 19.67
N ASN A 222 4.89 8.60 20.30
CA ASN A 222 4.85 8.88 21.73
C ASN A 222 4.28 10.30 21.86
N PRO A 223 2.97 10.48 22.08
CA PRO A 223 2.33 11.81 22.08
C PRO A 223 2.81 12.72 23.24
N LEU A 224 3.64 12.20 24.14
CA LEU A 224 4.10 12.90 25.33
C LEU A 224 5.22 13.94 25.08
N ASN A 225 5.86 13.96 23.91
CA ASN A 225 6.93 14.93 23.63
C ASN A 225 6.45 16.33 23.19
N ASN A 226 5.17 16.49 22.83
CA ASN A 226 4.62 17.80 22.40
C ASN A 226 4.05 18.65 23.54
N LEU A 227 3.90 18.11 24.76
CA LEU A 227 3.46 18.89 25.91
C LEU A 227 4.60 19.71 26.55
N ALA A 228 5.87 19.35 26.32
CA ALA A 228 7.01 20.07 26.87
C ALA A 228 7.20 21.48 26.28
N TRP A 229 6.72 21.72 25.05
CA TRP A 229 6.81 23.03 24.39
C TRP A 229 5.70 24.01 24.79
N LEU A 230 4.56 23.51 25.29
CA LEU A 230 3.44 24.36 25.71
C LEU A 230 3.63 24.94 27.12
N TYR A 231 4.41 24.27 27.99
CA TYR A 231 4.68 24.78 29.34
C TYR A 231 5.79 25.83 29.39
N THR A 232 6.77 25.81 28.48
CA THR A 232 7.82 26.83 28.42
C THR A 232 7.36 28.16 27.81
N ALA A 233 6.32 28.14 26.95
CA ALA A 233 5.77 29.35 26.34
C ALA A 233 4.80 30.14 27.24
N MET A 234 4.24 29.55 28.30
CA MET A 234 3.27 30.22 29.19
C MET A 234 3.86 30.81 30.48
N ILE A 235 5.09 30.46 30.86
CA ILE A 235 5.69 30.95 32.12
C ILE A 235 6.52 32.23 31.95
N LEU A 236 6.91 32.59 30.72
CA LEU A 236 7.77 33.75 30.47
C LEU A 236 7.11 35.16 30.37
N PRO A 237 5.79 35.35 30.16
CA PRO A 237 5.23 36.71 30.19
C PRO A 237 4.79 37.18 31.58
N MET A 238 4.63 36.30 32.59
CA MET A 238 4.12 36.74 33.91
C MET A 238 5.18 37.40 34.81
N ALA A 239 6.46 37.34 34.46
CA ALA A 239 7.52 37.99 35.24
C ALA A 239 7.70 39.50 34.93
N TRP A 240 7.02 40.04 33.90
CA TRP A 240 7.15 41.45 33.51
C TRP A 240 6.06 42.38 34.04
N ILE A 241 5.04 41.87 34.74
CA ILE A 241 3.91 42.68 35.23
C ILE A 241 4.07 43.08 36.73
N ILE A 242 5.11 42.59 37.42
CA ILE A 242 5.29 42.84 38.87
C ILE A 242 6.37 43.89 39.19
N TYR A 243 7.18 44.33 38.22
CA TYR A 243 8.22 45.36 38.43
C TYR A 243 8.26 46.42 37.32
N GLY A 244 7.17 47.16 37.16
CA GLY A 244 7.07 48.39 36.35
C GLY A 244 6.12 49.37 36.99
#